data_AF-A0AAV4MVE5-F1
#
_entry.id   AF-A0AAV4MVE5-F1
#
_cell.length_a   1.000
_cell.length_b   1.000
_cell.length_c   1.000
_cell.angle_alpha   90.00
_cell.angle_beta   90.00
_cell.angle_gamma   90.00
#
_symmetry.space_group_name_H-M   'P 1'
#
loop_
_entity.id
_entity.type
_entity.pdbx_description
1 polymer ?
#
loop_
_entity_poly.entity_id
_entity_poly.type
_entity_poly.pdbx_seq_one_letter_code
_entity_poly.pdbx_strand_id
1 'polypeptide(L)'
;MNSLPSFYIAFEAQTGSGPIGYIALDDIHITHGICSDPISCTFEVDTCGWSNADAFSDVDWIRRKGLDNNLGKGPSVDHSTVTAQGHYMYALLTGLPAESQSMLISEDLEISQNIACLSGIICLTQLILLC
;
A
#
# COMPACT_ATOMS: atom_id res chain seq x y z
N MET A 1 -10.78 30.78 14.57
CA MET A 1 -9.82 29.79 14.04
C MET A 1 -10.64 28.75 13.32
N ASN A 2 -10.63 28.75 11.99
CA ASN A 2 -11.34 27.73 11.21
C ASN A 2 -10.40 26.55 11.03
N SER A 3 -10.67 25.45 11.74
CA SER A 3 -10.01 24.17 11.49
C SER A 3 -10.40 23.70 10.09
N LEU A 4 -9.42 23.29 9.30
CA LEU A 4 -9.69 22.60 8.03
C LEU A 4 -10.30 21.22 8.33
N PRO A 5 -11.20 20.71 7.47
CA PRO A 5 -11.73 19.36 7.64
C PRO A 5 -10.60 18.35 7.42
N SER A 6 -10.47 17.38 8.32
CA SER A 6 -9.61 16.22 8.12
C SER A 6 -10.24 15.27 7.09
N PHE A 7 -9.39 14.56 6.37
CA PHE A 7 -9.79 13.54 5.42
C PHE A 7 -8.79 12.39 5.45
N TYR A 8 -9.18 11.26 4.87
CA TYR A 8 -8.32 10.09 4.69
C TYR A 8 -8.43 9.59 3.25
N ILE A 9 -7.41 8.88 2.79
CA ILE A 9 -7.40 8.19 1.50
C ILE A 9 -7.68 6.71 1.75
N ALA A 10 -8.60 6.14 0.97
CA ALA A 10 -8.93 4.72 1.01
C ALA A 10 -8.71 4.10 -0.37
N PHE A 11 -7.97 2.99 -0.40
CA PHE A 11 -7.86 2.15 -1.58
C PHE A 11 -8.80 0.95 -1.41
N GLU A 12 -9.74 0.79 -2.32
CA GLU A 12 -10.72 -0.31 -2.29
C GLU A 12 -10.35 -1.38 -3.32
N ALA A 13 -10.26 -2.62 -2.83
CA ALA A 13 -10.01 -3.82 -3.60
C ALA A 13 -11.29 -4.67 -3.63
N GLN A 14 -11.81 -5.00 -4.82
CA GLN A 14 -12.97 -5.88 -4.96
C GLN A 14 -12.67 -7.07 -5.87
N THR A 15 -12.98 -8.28 -5.41
CA THR A 15 -12.85 -9.51 -6.19
C THR A 15 -13.98 -9.66 -7.21
N GLY A 16 -13.65 -9.97 -8.46
CA GLY A 16 -14.63 -10.39 -9.47
C GLY A 16 -14.95 -11.90 -9.40
N SER A 17 -15.78 -12.40 -10.33
CA SER A 17 -16.22 -13.81 -10.41
C SER A 17 -15.14 -14.82 -10.83
N GLY A 18 -13.87 -14.42 -10.87
CA GLY A 18 -12.74 -15.24 -11.30
C GLY A 18 -12.04 -15.98 -10.15
N PRO A 19 -11.32 -17.09 -10.42
CA PRO A 19 -10.66 -17.90 -9.40
C PRO A 19 -9.36 -17.29 -8.84
N ILE A 20 -8.88 -16.17 -9.41
CA ILE A 20 -7.60 -15.54 -9.05
C ILE A 20 -7.72 -14.01 -9.18
N GLY A 21 -7.35 -13.28 -8.13
CA GLY A 21 -7.17 -11.83 -8.14
C GLY A 21 -6.25 -11.38 -7.00
N TYR A 22 -5.38 -10.40 -7.24
CA TYR A 22 -4.49 -9.78 -6.24
C TYR A 22 -4.32 -8.31 -6.54
N ILE A 23 -4.15 -7.50 -5.50
CA ILE A 23 -3.81 -6.08 -5.61
C ILE A 23 -2.51 -5.83 -4.85
N ALA A 24 -1.57 -5.11 -5.44
CA ALA A 24 -0.40 -4.59 -4.73
C ALA A 24 -0.29 -3.10 -4.99
N LEU A 25 -0.04 -2.35 -3.92
CA LEU A 25 0.25 -0.93 -3.94
C LEU A 25 1.73 -0.75 -3.58
N ASP A 26 2.36 0.21 -4.20
CA ASP A 26 3.75 0.61 -4.03
C ASP A 26 3.85 2.14 -4.21
N ASP A 27 4.89 2.76 -3.68
CA ASP A 27 5.23 4.19 -3.84
C ASP A 27 4.13 5.23 -3.54
N ILE A 28 3.29 5.04 -2.51
CA ILE A 28 2.23 6.01 -2.18
C ILE A 28 2.82 7.33 -1.63
N HIS A 29 2.47 8.44 -2.25
CA HIS A 29 3.12 9.74 -2.06
C HIS A 29 2.07 10.84 -2.00
N ILE A 30 1.99 11.55 -0.87
CA ILE A 30 1.04 12.65 -0.66
C ILE A 30 1.82 13.94 -0.38
N THR A 31 1.69 14.94 -1.25
CA THR A 31 2.38 16.25 -1.08
C THR A 31 1.42 17.36 -0.75
N HIS A 32 1.79 18.20 0.23
CA HIS A 32 1.07 19.42 0.59
C HIS A 32 1.69 20.65 -0.11
N GLY A 33 0.86 21.55 -0.65
CA GLY A 33 1.32 22.80 -1.27
C GLY A 33 1.76 22.65 -2.74
N ILE A 34 2.48 23.66 -3.28
CA ILE A 34 3.06 23.58 -4.63
C ILE A 34 4.23 22.59 -4.57
N CYS A 35 3.99 21.36 -5.04
CA CYS A 35 4.85 20.17 -5.07
C CYS A 35 6.30 20.41 -4.60
N SER A 36 6.52 20.39 -3.30
CA SER A 36 7.85 20.38 -2.69
C SER A 36 7.83 19.36 -1.55
N ASP A 37 8.45 18.23 -1.84
CA ASP A 37 8.75 17.05 -1.01
C ASP A 37 7.60 16.24 -0.40
N PRO A 38 7.48 14.95 -0.74
CA PRO A 38 6.50 14.04 -0.14
C PRO A 38 6.84 13.52 1.24
N ILE A 39 5.79 13.05 1.90
CA ILE A 39 5.89 11.88 2.78
C ILE A 39 6.14 10.66 1.87
N SER A 40 7.40 10.29 1.67
CA SER A 40 7.82 9.11 0.90
C SER A 40 8.05 7.94 1.85
N CYS A 41 7.53 6.77 1.50
CA CYS A 41 7.78 5.57 2.27
C CYS A 41 8.12 4.38 1.41
N THR A 42 9.35 3.92 1.57
CA THR A 42 9.91 2.73 0.91
C THR A 42 9.75 1.47 1.74
N PHE A 43 9.17 1.58 2.93
CA PHE A 43 9.08 0.51 3.93
C PHE A 43 10.41 -0.11 4.36
N GLU A 44 11.58 0.45 4.03
CA GLU A 44 12.86 -0.19 4.37
C GLU A 44 13.24 -0.15 5.85
N VAL A 45 12.69 0.81 6.58
CA VAL A 45 12.93 0.97 8.03
C VAL A 45 11.74 0.48 8.83
N ASP A 46 10.55 1.00 8.54
CA ASP A 46 9.31 0.71 9.24
C ASP A 46 8.09 0.90 8.31
N THR A 47 6.89 1.00 8.89
CA THR A 47 5.65 1.26 8.13
C THR A 47 5.32 2.74 8.01
N CYS A 48 6.20 3.66 8.41
CA CYS A 48 6.08 5.13 8.20
C CYS A 48 4.67 5.70 8.50
N GLY A 49 4.04 5.21 9.57
CA GLY A 49 2.70 5.63 10.00
C GLY A 49 1.54 4.87 9.36
N TRP A 50 1.78 4.04 8.34
CA TRP A 50 0.75 3.17 7.76
C TRP A 50 0.37 2.04 8.70
N SER A 51 -0.93 1.73 8.73
CA SER A 51 -1.51 0.71 9.61
C SER A 51 -2.70 0.01 8.97
N ASN A 52 -3.06 -1.17 9.49
CA ASN A 52 -4.25 -1.89 9.06
C ASN A 52 -5.51 -1.19 9.60
N ALA A 53 -6.52 -1.06 8.75
CA ALA A 53 -7.85 -0.69 9.20
C ALA A 53 -8.63 -1.95 9.59
N ASP A 54 -8.36 -2.47 10.78
CA ASP A 54 -8.86 -3.77 11.28
C ASP A 54 -10.39 -3.90 11.21
N ALA A 55 -11.12 -2.80 11.40
CA ALA A 55 -12.59 -2.79 11.35
C ALA A 55 -13.16 -3.03 9.94
N PHE A 56 -12.33 -2.93 8.90
CA PHE A 56 -12.72 -3.01 7.49
C PHE A 56 -11.86 -4.02 6.70
N SER A 57 -11.11 -4.88 7.40
CA SER A 57 -10.16 -5.81 6.79
C SER A 57 -10.41 -7.23 7.26
N ASP A 58 -10.63 -8.14 6.31
CA ASP A 58 -10.64 -9.59 6.52
C ASP A 58 -9.22 -10.17 6.55
N VAL A 59 -8.24 -9.43 6.04
CA VAL A 59 -6.82 -9.80 6.08
C VAL A 59 -5.93 -8.58 6.27
N ASP A 60 -4.87 -8.77 7.03
CA ASP A 60 -3.89 -7.74 7.34
C ASP A 60 -2.84 -7.60 6.23
N TRP A 61 -2.45 -6.36 6.00
CA TRP A 61 -1.20 -6.02 5.35
C TRP A 61 -0.04 -6.27 6.30
N ILE A 62 1.01 -6.90 5.78
CA ILE A 62 2.24 -7.18 6.49
C ILE A 62 3.44 -6.61 5.73
N ARG A 63 4.43 -6.11 6.47
CA ARG A 63 5.71 -5.70 5.92
C ARG A 63 6.53 -6.93 5.60
N ARG A 64 6.75 -7.20 4.32
CA ARG A 64 7.38 -8.42 3.82
C ARG A 64 8.67 -8.12 3.08
N LYS A 65 9.61 -9.06 3.18
CA LYS A 65 10.85 -9.09 2.39
C LYS A 65 10.68 -9.97 1.14
N GLY A 66 11.23 -9.56 0.00
CA GLY A 66 11.03 -10.26 -1.28
C GLY A 66 11.41 -11.75 -1.29
N LEU A 67 12.47 -12.16 -0.58
CA LEU A 67 12.89 -13.58 -0.48
C LEU A 67 12.09 -14.43 0.52
N ASP A 68 11.05 -13.92 1.17
CA ASP A 68 10.34 -14.69 2.18
C ASP A 68 9.49 -15.80 1.54
N ASN A 69 10.03 -17.02 1.50
CA ASN A 69 9.38 -18.19 0.90
C ASN A 69 8.23 -18.75 1.76
N ASN A 70 8.08 -18.33 3.03
CA ASN A 70 7.10 -18.91 3.94
C ASN A 70 5.66 -18.42 3.67
N LEU A 71 5.52 -17.25 3.03
CA LEU A 71 4.23 -16.58 2.81
C LEU A 71 3.67 -16.81 1.39
N GLY A 72 4.37 -17.58 0.54
CA GLY A 72 3.93 -17.90 -0.81
C GLY A 72 4.09 -16.74 -1.81
N LYS A 73 3.15 -16.60 -2.74
CA LYS A 73 3.22 -15.72 -3.93
C LYS A 73 3.50 -14.24 -3.56
N GLY A 74 4.29 -13.53 -4.34
CA GLY A 74 4.60 -12.10 -4.16
C GLY A 74 5.83 -11.67 -4.95
N PRO A 75 6.16 -10.37 -5.00
CA PRO A 75 7.41 -9.88 -5.60
C PRO A 75 8.63 -10.50 -4.93
N SER A 76 9.56 -11.04 -5.73
CA SER A 76 10.82 -11.59 -5.22
C SER A 76 11.86 -10.51 -4.91
N VAL A 77 11.65 -9.31 -5.43
CA VAL A 77 12.54 -8.15 -5.37
C VAL A 77 11.69 -6.95 -5.00
N ASP A 78 12.17 -6.15 -4.06
CA ASP A 78 11.60 -4.85 -3.74
C ASP A 78 12.07 -3.80 -4.77
N HIS A 79 11.16 -2.90 -5.15
CA HIS A 79 11.38 -1.90 -6.19
C HIS A 79 12.34 -0.79 -5.74
N SER A 80 12.18 -0.30 -4.50
CA SER A 80 12.97 0.80 -3.96
C SER A 80 14.47 0.49 -3.93
N THR A 81 14.80 -0.74 -3.52
CA THR A 81 16.18 -1.22 -3.41
C THR A 81 16.66 -1.97 -4.65
N VAL A 82 15.73 -2.40 -5.51
CA VAL A 82 15.98 -3.36 -6.61
C VAL A 82 16.68 -4.62 -6.06
N THR A 83 16.38 -4.99 -4.82
CA THR A 83 16.95 -6.16 -4.18
C THR A 83 15.89 -7.05 -3.57
N ALA A 84 16.23 -8.32 -3.48
CA ALA A 84 15.45 -9.30 -2.73
C ALA A 84 15.57 -9.10 -1.21
N GLN A 85 16.38 -8.12 -0.79
CA GLN A 85 16.58 -7.74 0.61
C GLN A 85 15.67 -6.61 1.09
N GLY A 86 15.08 -5.84 0.17
CA GLY A 86 14.16 -4.77 0.50
C GLY A 86 12.79 -5.26 0.95
N HIS A 87 11.97 -4.31 1.37
CA HIS A 87 10.70 -4.52 2.04
C HIS A 87 9.57 -3.74 1.38
N TYR A 88 8.39 -4.36 1.35
CA TYR A 88 7.17 -3.76 0.83
C TYR A 88 5.98 -4.20 1.68
N MET A 89 4.85 -3.51 1.55
CA MET A 89 3.60 -3.93 2.19
C MET A 89 2.88 -4.97 1.32
N TYR A 90 2.36 -6.01 1.97
CA TYR A 90 1.83 -7.19 1.30
C TYR A 90 0.55 -7.70 1.97
N ALA A 91 -0.49 -7.96 1.18
CA ALA A 91 -1.70 -8.66 1.61
C ALA A 91 -1.95 -9.89 0.73
N LEU A 92 -2.10 -11.07 1.35
CA LEU A 92 -2.39 -12.32 0.64
C LEU A 92 -3.91 -12.53 0.54
N LEU A 93 -4.45 -12.31 -0.65
CA LEU A 93 -5.88 -12.52 -0.92
C LEU A 93 -6.19 -13.94 -1.43
N THR A 94 -5.19 -14.82 -1.59
CA THR A 94 -5.42 -16.16 -2.14
C THR A 94 -6.27 -16.99 -1.20
N GLY A 95 -7.38 -17.52 -1.70
CA GLY A 95 -8.22 -18.47 -0.95
C GLY A 95 -9.17 -17.82 0.03
N LEU A 96 -9.26 -16.49 0.05
CA LEU A 96 -10.30 -15.79 0.79
C LEU A 96 -11.67 -15.91 0.08
N PRO A 97 -12.78 -15.83 0.82
CA PRO A 97 -14.12 -15.74 0.26
C PRO A 97 -14.27 -14.59 -0.75
N ALA A 98 -15.26 -14.70 -1.64
CA ALA A 98 -15.64 -13.56 -2.48
C ALA A 98 -16.09 -12.39 -1.60
N GLU A 99 -15.77 -11.17 -2.04
CA GLU A 99 -16.03 -9.91 -1.33
C GLU A 99 -15.17 -9.68 -0.08
N SER A 100 -14.11 -10.47 0.16
CA SER A 100 -13.17 -10.17 1.24
C SER A 100 -12.41 -8.86 1.01
N GLN A 101 -12.29 -8.05 2.07
CA GLN A 101 -11.69 -6.72 2.05
C GLN A 101 -10.37 -6.67 2.81
N SER A 102 -9.51 -5.73 2.44
CA SER A 102 -8.28 -5.43 3.17
C SER A 102 -7.89 -3.98 2.90
N MET A 103 -7.60 -3.23 3.96
CA MET A 103 -7.38 -1.79 3.87
C MET A 103 -6.16 -1.38 4.69
N LEU A 104 -5.17 -0.80 4.02
CA LEU A 104 -4.03 -0.12 4.61
C LEU A 104 -4.30 1.39 4.59
N ILE A 105 -4.23 2.03 5.74
CA ILE A 105 -4.48 3.47 5.91
C ILE A 105 -3.21 4.18 6.36
N SER A 106 -3.04 5.43 5.91
CA SER A 106 -1.98 6.31 6.40
C SER A 106 -2.30 6.81 7.80
N GLU A 107 -1.34 7.49 8.42
CA GLU A 107 -1.60 8.36 9.56
C GLU A 107 -2.55 9.53 9.19
N ASP A 108 -3.09 10.20 10.21
CA ASP A 108 -3.89 11.41 10.03
C ASP A 108 -3.01 12.54 9.46
N LEU A 109 -3.34 13.02 8.27
CA LEU A 109 -2.61 14.09 7.60
C LEU A 109 -3.29 15.44 7.82
N GLU A 110 -2.56 16.38 8.44
CA GLU A 110 -3.01 17.76 8.58
C GLU A 110 -2.70 18.58 7.31
N ILE A 111 -3.72 18.93 6.53
CA ILE A 111 -3.54 19.83 5.37
C ILE A 111 -3.27 21.26 5.84
N SER A 112 -2.15 21.85 5.45
CA SER A 112 -1.90 23.29 5.64
C SER A 112 -2.32 24.17 4.45
N GLN A 113 -2.52 23.60 3.24
CA GLN A 113 -2.96 24.30 2.00
C GLN A 113 -3.70 23.35 1.02
N ASN A 114 -4.74 23.86 0.35
CA ASN A 114 -5.82 23.19 -0.43
C ASN A 114 -5.49 22.23 -1.62
N ILE A 115 -4.30 21.64 -1.73
CA ILE A 115 -3.99 20.69 -2.82
C ILE A 115 -3.12 19.55 -2.28
N ALA A 116 -3.60 18.31 -2.47
CA ALA A 116 -2.88 17.08 -2.18
C ALA A 116 -2.74 16.25 -3.46
N CYS A 117 -1.52 15.83 -3.82
CA CYS A 117 -1.25 14.94 -4.95
C CYS A 117 -0.91 13.55 -4.43
N LEU A 118 -1.61 12.52 -4.91
CA LEU A 118 -1.33 11.12 -4.62
C LEU A 118 -0.58 10.50 -5.84
N SER A 119 0.66 10.06 -5.68
CA SER A 119 1.29 9.15 -6.66
C SER A 119 1.59 7.80 -6.00
N GLY A 120 1.59 6.72 -6.77
CA GLY A 120 1.86 5.35 -6.31
C GLY A 120 2.05 4.41 -7.49
N ILE A 121 3.02 3.51 -7.40
CA ILE A 121 3.17 2.38 -8.31
C ILE A 121 2.21 1.29 -7.85
N ILE A 122 1.20 0.92 -8.62
CA ILE A 122 0.28 -0.17 -8.24
C ILE A 122 0.66 -1.39 -9.06
N CYS A 123 1.25 -2.43 -8.43
CA CYS A 123 1.77 -3.60 -9.13
C CYS A 123 0.73 -4.73 -9.19
N LEU A 124 -0.07 -4.80 -10.27
CA LEU A 124 -1.08 -5.85 -10.48
C LEU A 124 -0.55 -6.99 -11.38
N THR A 125 0.09 -7.98 -10.75
CA THR A 125 0.38 -9.36 -11.23
C THR A 125 1.15 -9.61 -12.55
N GLN A 126 2.00 -10.64 -12.47
CA GLN A 126 2.33 -11.63 -13.51
C GLN A 126 3.13 -11.20 -14.76
N LEU A 127 4.14 -10.36 -14.61
CA LEU A 127 5.41 -10.56 -15.33
C LEU A 127 6.51 -9.78 -14.62
N ILE A 128 7.56 -10.49 -14.20
CA ILE A 128 8.75 -9.91 -13.58
C ILE A 128 9.45 -9.05 -14.63
N LEU A 129 9.63 -7.76 -14.36
CA LEU A 129 10.86 -6.99 -14.51
C LEU A 129 10.51 -5.53 -14.18
N LEU A 130 10.83 -5.09 -12.96
CA LEU A 130 10.72 -3.71 -12.48
C LEU A 130 9.31 -3.29 -12.02
N CYS A 131 8.72 -4.09 -11.13
CA CYS A 131 8.64 -3.66 -9.74
C CYS A 131 9.90 -4.29 -9.11
#